data_AF-A0A6L4AAU5-F1
#
_entry.id   AF-A0A6L4AAU5-F1
#
_cell.length_a   1.000
_cell.length_b   1.000
_cell.length_c   1.000
_cell.angle_alpha   90.00
_cell.angle_beta   90.00
_cell.angle_gamma   90.00
#
_symmetry.space_group_name_H-M   'P 1'
#
loop_
_entity.id
_entity.type
_entity.pdbx_description
1 polymer ?
#
loop_
_entity_poly.entity_id
_entity_poly.type
_entity_poly.pdbx_seq_one_letter_code
_entity_poly.pdbx_strand_id
1 'polypeptide(L)'
;MTTMTQSLNPSTTNTRAIWHKVLRAVPSVLLIAAAILILQSMSKPYWNMHLDAVQYEYRGGLDILVYVDRMTGRDPEFDELRELNSLNHYIGMRKLDDAAEFERSIAEISVYTFAVLLTLTAIGLFVKWRGRKFVWLLTLPPLSFPFVFLGDLYYWLRDSGQNLDQSAPLSSSIHPFTPPILGEGKVGQFETIASLDTGWYMIFAATVCIVMALIWTLVMAWRTHSHKTATPEGAK
;
A
#
# COMPACT_ATOMS: atom_id res chain seq x y z
N MET A 1 54.84 21.86 34.40
CA MET A 1 54.80 21.70 32.93
C MET A 1 54.76 20.21 32.61
N THR A 2 53.59 19.65 32.33
CA THR A 2 53.46 18.44 31.48
C THR A 2 52.02 18.34 31.01
N THR A 3 51.74 18.97 29.86
CA THR A 3 50.49 18.81 29.13
C THR A 3 50.55 17.44 28.44
N MET A 4 49.81 16.46 28.95
CA MET A 4 49.59 15.20 28.23
C MET A 4 48.63 15.46 27.08
N THR A 5 49.16 15.65 25.89
CA THR A 5 48.40 15.59 24.64
C THR A 5 47.97 14.15 24.41
N GLN A 6 46.72 13.86 24.77
CA GLN A 6 46.03 12.63 24.42
C GLN A 6 45.95 12.54 22.88
N SER A 7 46.86 11.80 22.25
CA SER A 7 46.83 11.60 20.81
C SER A 7 45.63 10.72 20.45
N LEU A 8 44.63 11.33 19.81
CA LEU A 8 43.50 10.61 19.26
C LEU A 8 44.00 9.72 18.11
N ASN A 9 43.92 8.41 18.30
CA ASN A 9 44.36 7.42 17.33
C ASN A 9 43.54 7.56 16.02
N PRO A 10 44.17 7.91 14.87
CA PRO A 10 43.48 8.28 13.63
C PRO A 10 42.63 7.15 13.02
N SER A 11 42.94 5.88 13.36
CA SER A 11 42.16 4.72 12.92
C SER A 11 40.72 4.72 13.47
N THR A 12 40.55 5.12 14.73
CA THR A 12 39.24 5.11 15.42
C THR A 12 38.30 6.22 14.94
N THR A 13 38.88 7.36 14.52
CA THR A 13 38.16 8.54 14.04
C THR A 13 37.49 8.28 12.69
N ASN A 14 38.15 7.53 11.81
CA ASN A 14 37.65 7.23 10.47
C ASN A 14 36.46 6.25 10.54
N THR A 15 36.55 5.22 11.38
CA THR A 15 35.46 4.23 11.59
C THR A 15 34.18 4.89 12.13
N ARG A 16 34.27 5.75 13.15
CA ARG A 16 33.09 6.47 13.69
C ARG A 16 32.43 7.38 12.65
N ALA A 17 33.22 8.09 11.84
CA ALA A 17 32.71 8.96 10.79
C ALA A 17 31.94 8.18 9.71
N ILE A 18 32.41 7.00 9.33
CA ILE A 18 31.75 6.10 8.38
C ILE A 18 30.42 5.60 8.97
N TRP A 19 30.40 5.11 10.21
CA TRP A 19 29.16 4.64 10.86
C TRP A 19 28.09 5.73 10.95
N HIS A 20 28.49 6.97 11.25
CA HIS A 20 27.54 8.09 11.26
C HIS A 20 26.97 8.42 9.87
N LYS A 21 27.73 8.23 8.79
CA LYS A 21 27.21 8.38 7.42
C LYS A 21 26.23 7.26 7.08
N VAL A 22 26.58 6.01 7.38
CA VAL A 22 25.73 4.83 7.13
C VAL A 22 24.41 4.94 7.88
N LEU A 23 24.44 5.17 9.19
CA LEU A 23 23.23 5.30 10.02
C LEU A 23 22.32 6.46 9.60
N ARG A 24 22.88 7.48 8.93
CA ARG A 24 22.09 8.60 8.38
C ARG A 24 21.46 8.29 7.02
N ALA A 25 22.02 7.36 6.26
CA ALA A 25 21.48 6.94 4.97
C ALA A 25 20.30 5.96 5.12
N VAL A 26 20.20 5.26 6.26
CA VAL A 26 19.16 4.25 6.52
C VAL A 26 17.74 4.71 6.17
N PRO A 27 17.23 5.88 6.63
CA PRO A 27 15.88 6.33 6.26
C PRO A 27 15.70 6.53 4.76
N SER A 28 16.69 7.11 4.10
CA SER A 28 16.63 7.33 2.64
C SER A 28 16.61 6.00 1.90
N VAL A 29 17.41 5.01 2.32
CA VAL A 29 17.40 3.66 1.72
C VAL A 29 16.05 2.99 1.91
N LEU A 30 15.45 3.08 3.11
CA LEU A 30 14.12 2.52 3.39
C LEU A 30 13.03 3.18 2.53
N LEU A 31 13.08 4.49 2.32
CA LEU A 31 12.12 5.21 1.48
C LEU A 31 12.27 4.86 -0.01
N ILE A 32 13.51 4.69 -0.50
CA ILE A 32 13.75 4.21 -1.87
C ILE A 32 13.26 2.77 -2.03
N ALA A 33 13.50 1.90 -1.05
CA ALA A 33 12.97 0.53 -1.06
C ALA A 33 11.43 0.55 -1.09
N ALA A 34 10.78 1.42 -0.31
CA ALA A 34 9.32 1.60 -0.34
C ALA A 34 8.82 2.07 -1.71
N ALA A 35 9.51 3.02 -2.36
CA ALA A 35 9.16 3.48 -3.69
C ALA A 35 9.25 2.36 -4.73
N ILE A 36 10.29 1.52 -4.67
CA ILE A 36 10.46 0.36 -5.56
C ILE A 36 9.34 -0.66 -5.34
N LEU A 37 9.02 -0.98 -4.08
CA LEU A 37 7.95 -1.93 -3.75
C LEU A 37 6.59 -1.46 -4.30
N ILE A 38 6.26 -0.17 -4.16
CA ILE A 38 5.02 0.42 -4.68
C ILE A 38 4.97 0.40 -6.22
N LEU A 39 6.10 0.61 -6.91
CA LEU A 39 6.11 0.50 -8.38
C LEU A 39 5.96 -0.95 -8.83
N GLN A 40 6.63 -1.89 -8.16
CA GLN A 40 6.54 -3.30 -8.52
C GLN A 40 5.16 -3.90 -8.24
N SER A 41 4.42 -3.37 -7.25
CA SER A 41 3.10 -3.89 -6.90
C SER A 41 2.09 -3.72 -8.03
N MET A 42 2.22 -2.70 -8.90
CA MET A 42 1.31 -2.47 -10.05
C MET A 42 1.19 -3.67 -10.99
N SER A 43 2.22 -4.52 -11.05
CA SER A 43 2.24 -5.74 -11.86
C SER A 43 1.53 -6.93 -11.20
N LYS A 44 1.03 -6.77 -9.97
CA LYS A 44 0.45 -7.83 -9.15
C LYS A 44 -0.99 -7.47 -8.76
N PRO A 45 -1.88 -8.48 -8.62
CA PRO A 45 -3.21 -8.25 -8.08
C PRO A 45 -3.11 -7.81 -6.61
N TYR A 46 -4.02 -6.92 -6.20
CA TYR A 46 -4.13 -6.42 -4.84
C TYR A 46 -5.21 -7.21 -4.08
N TRP A 47 -6.23 -7.68 -4.79
CA TRP A 47 -7.32 -8.47 -4.24
C TRP A 47 -7.76 -9.53 -5.23
N ASN A 48 -8.19 -10.67 -4.70
CA ASN A 48 -8.71 -11.80 -5.45
C ASN A 48 -10.04 -12.25 -4.84
N MET A 49 -11.00 -12.59 -5.70
CA MET A 49 -12.22 -13.30 -5.32
C MET A 49 -12.41 -14.52 -6.19
N HIS A 50 -12.52 -15.67 -5.53
CA HIS A 50 -12.95 -16.90 -6.13
C HIS A 50 -14.46 -17.07 -5.95
N LEU A 51 -15.17 -17.47 -6.99
CA LEU A 51 -16.58 -17.84 -6.93
C LEU A 51 -16.72 -19.32 -7.29
N ASP A 52 -17.23 -20.08 -6.33
CA ASP A 52 -17.57 -21.49 -6.51
C ASP A 52 -19.05 -21.62 -6.89
N ALA A 53 -19.25 -22.31 -8.02
CA ALA A 53 -20.55 -22.50 -8.62
C ALA A 53 -20.55 -23.82 -9.40
N VAL A 54 -21.58 -24.64 -9.15
CA VAL A 54 -21.76 -25.96 -9.78
C VAL A 54 -21.68 -25.90 -11.31
N GLN A 55 -22.13 -24.78 -11.90
CA GLN A 55 -22.11 -24.56 -13.35
C GLN A 55 -20.69 -24.39 -13.91
N TYR A 56 -19.72 -23.95 -13.11
CA TYR A 56 -18.33 -23.72 -13.51
C TYR A 56 -17.35 -24.69 -12.83
N GLU A 57 -17.83 -25.71 -12.13
CA GLU A 57 -17.01 -26.71 -11.43
C GLU A 57 -15.99 -27.38 -12.38
N TYR A 58 -16.37 -27.64 -13.63
CA TYR A 58 -15.49 -28.22 -14.65
C TYR A 58 -14.29 -27.32 -15.05
N ARG A 59 -14.34 -26.02 -14.71
CA ARG A 59 -13.25 -25.05 -14.87
C ARG A 59 -12.55 -24.72 -13.55
N GLY A 60 -13.06 -25.24 -12.44
CA GLY A 60 -12.60 -24.92 -11.11
C GLY A 60 -13.14 -23.62 -10.53
N GLY A 61 -14.26 -23.07 -11.06
CA GLY A 61 -14.89 -21.83 -10.56
C GLY A 61 -14.67 -20.61 -11.46
N LEU A 62 -14.91 -19.42 -10.92
CA LEU A 62 -14.58 -18.13 -11.55
C LEU A 62 -13.68 -17.32 -10.62
N ASP A 63 -12.51 -16.90 -11.10
CA ASP A 63 -11.60 -16.04 -10.36
C ASP A 63 -11.61 -14.60 -10.88
N ILE A 64 -11.64 -13.63 -9.97
CA ILE A 64 -11.53 -12.20 -10.28
C ILE A 64 -10.32 -11.62 -9.59
N LEU A 65 -9.39 -11.12 -10.40
CA LEU A 65 -8.17 -10.47 -9.96
C LEU A 65 -8.31 -8.95 -10.12
N VAL A 66 -8.21 -8.23 -9.01
CA VAL A 66 -8.24 -6.76 -8.97
C VAL A 66 -6.83 -6.24 -8.85
N TYR A 67 -6.35 -5.57 -9.89
CA TYR A 67 -5.12 -4.79 -9.91
C TYR A 67 -5.43 -3.34 -9.53
N VAL A 68 -4.38 -2.53 -9.39
CA VAL A 68 -4.53 -1.12 -9.00
C VAL A 68 -5.30 -0.29 -10.05
N ASP A 69 -5.15 -0.64 -11.32
CA ASP A 69 -5.64 0.09 -12.49
C ASP A 69 -6.73 -0.67 -13.27
N ARG A 70 -6.87 -1.98 -13.05
CA ARG A 70 -7.74 -2.85 -13.86
C ARG A 70 -8.26 -4.05 -13.07
N MET A 71 -9.25 -4.70 -13.63
CA MET A 71 -9.77 -5.99 -13.16
C MET A 71 -9.74 -6.99 -14.31
N THR A 72 -9.51 -8.26 -14.00
CA THR A 72 -9.42 -9.34 -15.01
C THR A 72 -9.78 -10.68 -14.39
N GLY A 73 -10.11 -11.66 -15.25
CA GLY A 73 -10.08 -13.07 -14.90
C GLY A 73 -8.65 -13.60 -14.70
N ARG A 74 -8.54 -14.74 -14.03
CA ARG A 74 -7.31 -15.53 -13.90
C ARG A 74 -7.01 -16.35 -15.16
N ASP A 75 -8.03 -16.91 -15.81
CA ASP A 75 -7.87 -17.72 -17.02
C ASP A 75 -7.68 -16.81 -18.26
N PRO A 76 -6.55 -16.88 -18.98
CA PRO A 76 -6.35 -16.12 -20.21
C PRO A 76 -7.24 -16.57 -21.38
N GLU A 77 -7.75 -17.80 -21.36
CA GLU A 77 -8.57 -18.39 -22.42
C GLU A 77 -10.06 -18.17 -22.21
N PHE A 78 -10.46 -17.74 -21.01
CA PHE A 78 -11.85 -17.57 -20.62
C PHE A 78 -12.07 -16.26 -19.87
N ASP A 79 -12.93 -15.40 -20.41
CA ASP A 79 -13.25 -14.11 -19.83
C ASP A 79 -14.19 -14.24 -18.62
N GLU A 80 -13.61 -14.62 -17.48
CA GLU A 80 -14.31 -14.81 -16.20
C GLU A 80 -14.95 -13.51 -15.70
N LEU A 81 -14.34 -12.35 -15.99
CA LEU A 81 -14.89 -11.05 -15.61
C LEU A 81 -16.19 -10.78 -16.36
N ARG A 82 -16.22 -11.00 -17.68
CA ARG A 82 -17.44 -10.86 -18.48
C ARG A 82 -18.51 -11.85 -18.03
N GLU A 83 -18.13 -13.09 -17.71
CA GLU A 83 -19.07 -14.09 -17.22
C GLU A 83 -19.69 -13.68 -15.89
N LEU A 84 -18.87 -13.23 -14.93
CA LEU A 84 -19.37 -12.74 -13.66
C LEU A 84 -20.25 -11.50 -13.80
N ASN A 85 -19.91 -10.59 -14.71
CA ASN A 85 -20.75 -9.44 -15.04
C ASN A 85 -22.10 -9.86 -15.63
N SER A 86 -22.14 -10.93 -16.42
CA SER A 86 -23.38 -11.54 -16.91
C SER A 86 -24.22 -12.08 -15.76
N LEU A 87 -23.61 -12.78 -14.80
CA LEU A 87 -24.29 -13.25 -13.58
C LEU A 87 -24.83 -12.08 -12.74
N ASN A 88 -24.02 -11.03 -12.56
CA ASN A 88 -24.40 -9.82 -11.81
C ASN A 88 -25.64 -9.14 -12.42
N HIS A 89 -25.73 -9.11 -13.75
CA HIS A 89 -26.91 -8.55 -14.43
C HIS A 89 -28.21 -9.27 -14.04
N TYR A 90 -28.20 -10.59 -13.85
CA TYR A 90 -29.40 -11.33 -13.46
C TYR A 90 -29.87 -11.03 -12.03
N ILE A 91 -28.94 -10.78 -11.11
CA ILE A 91 -29.24 -10.45 -9.71
C ILE A 91 -29.39 -8.94 -9.46
N GLY A 92 -29.24 -8.12 -10.50
CA GLY A 92 -29.35 -6.66 -10.42
C GLY A 92 -28.12 -5.98 -9.82
N MET A 93 -26.98 -6.66 -9.72
CA MET A 93 -25.73 -6.08 -9.26
C MET A 93 -25.06 -5.32 -10.42
N ARG A 94 -24.40 -4.19 -10.10
CA ARG A 94 -23.59 -3.45 -11.08
C ARG A 94 -22.47 -4.36 -11.61
N LYS A 95 -22.04 -4.11 -12.85
CA LYS A 95 -20.82 -4.72 -13.35
C LYS A 95 -19.62 -4.30 -12.49
N LEU A 96 -18.71 -5.23 -12.24
CA LEU A 96 -17.55 -4.98 -11.39
C LEU A 96 -16.56 -4.01 -12.04
N ASP A 97 -16.47 -4.04 -13.37
CA ASP A 97 -15.67 -3.11 -14.15
C ASP A 97 -16.30 -1.72 -14.33
N ASP A 98 -17.55 -1.50 -13.92
CA ASP A 98 -18.12 -0.15 -13.82
C ASP A 98 -17.88 0.47 -12.42
N ALA A 99 -17.52 -0.34 -11.41
CA ALA A 99 -17.21 0.14 -10.07
C ALA A 99 -15.79 0.73 -10.01
N ALA A 100 -15.61 1.82 -9.24
CA ALA A 100 -14.30 2.46 -9.05
C ALA A 100 -13.60 2.91 -10.35
N GLU A 101 -14.36 3.25 -11.40
CA GLU A 101 -13.79 3.66 -12.70
C GLU A 101 -12.88 4.88 -12.55
N PHE A 102 -13.34 5.91 -11.84
CA PHE A 102 -12.56 7.12 -11.61
C PHE A 102 -11.27 6.81 -10.83
N GLU A 103 -11.39 6.09 -9.72
CA GLU A 103 -10.27 5.72 -8.85
C GLU A 103 -9.22 4.91 -9.62
N ARG A 104 -9.63 3.93 -10.41
CA ARG A 104 -8.73 3.14 -11.27
C ARG A 104 -8.08 3.99 -12.37
N SER A 105 -8.82 4.93 -12.97
CA SER A 105 -8.28 5.83 -14.00
C SER A 105 -7.13 6.71 -13.49
N ILE A 106 -7.16 7.10 -12.21
CA ILE A 106 -6.10 7.91 -11.59
C ILE A 106 -5.10 7.07 -10.79
N ALA A 107 -5.32 5.76 -10.65
CA ALA A 107 -4.51 4.91 -9.81
C ALA A 107 -3.06 4.84 -10.28
N GLU A 108 -2.84 4.67 -11.59
CA GLU A 108 -1.49 4.60 -12.17
C GLU A 108 -0.69 5.89 -11.91
N ILE A 109 -1.26 7.06 -12.22
CA ILE A 109 -0.60 8.34 -11.97
C ILE A 109 -0.38 8.59 -10.47
N SER A 110 -1.30 8.13 -9.61
CA SER A 110 -1.15 8.22 -8.16
C SER A 110 0.03 7.40 -7.66
N VAL A 111 0.20 6.17 -8.15
CA VAL A 111 1.32 5.28 -7.79
C VAL A 111 2.67 5.88 -8.22
N TYR A 112 2.78 6.41 -9.44
CA TYR A 112 4.01 7.12 -9.85
C TYR A 112 4.27 8.36 -8.99
N THR A 113 3.22 9.12 -8.68
CA THR A 113 3.32 10.29 -7.79
C THR A 113 3.84 9.88 -6.41
N PHE A 114 3.35 8.78 -5.85
CA PHE A 114 3.83 8.24 -4.57
C PHE A 114 5.31 7.89 -4.62
N ALA A 115 5.77 7.20 -5.67
CA ALA A 115 7.18 6.86 -5.84
C ALA A 115 8.06 8.13 -5.94
N VAL A 116 7.61 9.16 -6.65
CA VAL A 116 8.30 10.46 -6.73
C VAL A 116 8.34 11.14 -5.36
N LEU A 117 7.22 11.21 -4.62
CA LEU A 117 7.16 11.82 -3.29
C LEU A 117 8.11 11.13 -2.31
N LEU A 118 8.16 9.79 -2.32
CA LEU A 118 9.09 9.02 -1.49
C LEU A 118 10.55 9.27 -1.87
N THR A 119 10.85 9.36 -3.17
CA THR A 119 12.20 9.65 -3.68
C THR A 119 12.66 11.06 -3.29
N LEU A 120 11.79 12.07 -3.45
CA LEU A 120 12.06 13.45 -3.03
C LEU A 120 12.28 13.53 -1.52
N THR A 121 11.49 12.80 -0.73
CA THR A 121 11.67 12.69 0.72
C THR A 121 13.04 12.07 1.05
N ALA A 122 13.41 10.97 0.37
CA ALA A 122 14.69 10.29 0.57
C ALA A 122 15.89 11.23 0.29
N ILE A 123 15.85 11.97 -0.81
CA ILE A 123 16.88 12.97 -1.18
C ILE A 123 16.93 14.10 -0.15
N GLY A 124 15.76 14.64 0.24
CA GLY A 124 15.66 15.72 1.22
C GLY A 124 16.23 15.34 2.59
N LEU A 125 16.02 14.10 3.02
CA LEU A 125 16.61 13.56 4.26
C LEU A 125 18.13 13.38 4.15
N PHE A 126 18.63 12.95 2.99
CA PHE A 126 20.05 12.69 2.74
C PHE A 126 20.88 13.99 2.68
N VAL A 127 20.42 15.00 1.92
CA VAL A 127 21.14 16.26 1.68
C VAL A 127 20.96 17.28 2.83
N LYS A 128 20.18 16.94 3.87
CA LYS A 128 19.81 17.83 4.99
C LYS A 128 19.13 19.12 4.51
N TRP A 129 18.10 18.97 3.68
CA TRP A 129 17.37 20.12 3.16
C TRP A 129 16.82 20.99 4.31
N ARG A 130 17.00 22.31 4.21
CA ARG A 130 16.72 23.28 5.29
C ARG A 130 15.22 23.30 5.70
N GLY A 131 14.34 22.83 4.82
CA GLY A 131 12.89 22.65 5.02
C GLY A 131 12.46 21.33 5.69
N ARG A 132 13.39 20.57 6.29
CA ARG A 132 13.18 19.25 6.93
C ARG A 132 11.93 19.08 7.81
N LYS A 133 11.38 20.16 8.37
CA LYS A 133 10.20 20.12 9.25
C LYS A 133 8.93 19.61 8.56
N PHE A 134 8.82 19.78 7.24
CA PHE A 134 7.62 19.41 6.47
C PHE A 134 7.87 18.30 5.46
N VAL A 135 9.11 17.85 5.28
CA VAL A 135 9.46 16.81 4.29
C VAL A 135 8.75 15.48 4.58
N TRP A 136 8.45 15.18 5.84
CA TRP A 136 7.71 13.98 6.22
C TRP A 136 6.23 14.01 5.78
N LEU A 137 5.64 15.20 5.53
CA LEU A 137 4.26 15.29 5.06
C LEU A 137 4.09 14.65 3.67
N LEU A 138 5.15 14.64 2.86
CA LEU A 138 5.15 14.02 1.54
C LEU A 138 4.98 12.49 1.62
N THR A 139 5.26 11.87 2.77
CA THR A 139 5.04 10.44 2.94
C THR A 139 3.60 10.09 3.32
N LEU A 140 2.74 11.08 3.64
CA LEU A 140 1.37 10.81 4.09
C LEU A 140 0.51 10.12 3.01
N PRO A 141 0.47 10.57 1.75
CA PRO A 141 -0.31 9.88 0.72
C PRO A 141 0.09 8.40 0.50
N PRO A 142 1.38 8.04 0.30
CA PRO A 142 1.76 6.63 0.17
C PRO A 142 1.55 5.83 1.46
N LEU A 143 1.63 6.47 2.63
CA LEU A 143 1.41 5.81 3.91
C LEU A 143 -0.06 5.38 4.08
N SER A 144 -1.02 6.20 3.65
CA SER A 144 -2.45 5.90 3.74
C SER A 144 -2.95 4.94 2.65
N PHE A 145 -2.20 4.78 1.56
CA PHE A 145 -2.63 4.06 0.37
C PHE A 145 -3.21 2.64 0.60
N PRO A 146 -2.57 1.70 1.34
CA PRO A 146 -3.14 0.37 1.55
C PRO A 146 -4.49 0.39 2.27
N PHE A 147 -4.70 1.36 3.16
CA PHE A 147 -5.95 1.49 3.90
C PHE A 147 -7.04 2.15 3.07
N VAL A 148 -6.68 3.17 2.28
CA VAL A 148 -7.59 3.80 1.31
C VAL A 148 -8.07 2.78 0.30
N PHE A 149 -7.17 1.94 -0.23
CA PHE A 149 -7.55 0.86 -1.14
C PHE A 149 -8.58 -0.11 -0.53
N LEU A 150 -8.40 -0.55 0.71
CA LEU A 150 -9.38 -1.43 1.37
C LEU A 150 -10.71 -0.72 1.63
N GLY A 151 -10.66 0.55 2.02
CA GLY A 151 -11.87 1.35 2.26
C GLY A 151 -12.67 1.58 0.97
N ASP A 152 -11.98 1.86 -0.12
CA ASP A 152 -12.57 2.02 -1.45
C ASP A 152 -13.17 0.70 -1.96
N LEU A 153 -12.40 -0.41 -1.87
CA LEU A 153 -12.89 -1.74 -2.22
C LEU A 153 -14.14 -2.12 -1.41
N TYR A 154 -14.13 -1.90 -0.09
CA TYR A 154 -15.30 -2.12 0.76
C TYR A 154 -16.51 -1.30 0.30
N TYR A 155 -16.29 -0.02 0.03
CA TYR A 155 -17.33 0.90 -0.40
C TYR A 155 -18.00 0.41 -1.67
N TRP A 156 -17.23 0.04 -2.70
CA TRP A 156 -17.78 -0.43 -3.97
C TRP A 156 -18.44 -1.80 -3.89
N LEU A 157 -17.90 -2.73 -3.12
CA LEU A 157 -18.55 -4.02 -2.87
C LEU A 157 -19.89 -3.83 -2.15
N ARG A 158 -19.92 -2.99 -1.12
CA ARG A 158 -21.14 -2.66 -0.38
C ARG A 158 -22.15 -1.93 -1.24
N ASP A 159 -21.74 -0.91 -1.99
CA ASP A 159 -22.62 -0.17 -2.89
C ASP A 159 -23.28 -1.11 -3.91
N SER A 160 -22.46 -1.95 -4.56
CA SER A 160 -22.93 -2.87 -5.59
C SER A 160 -23.85 -3.95 -5.04
N GLY A 161 -23.66 -4.41 -3.80
CA GLY A 161 -24.49 -5.44 -3.18
C GLY A 161 -25.72 -4.92 -2.42
N GLN A 162 -25.70 -3.68 -1.95
CA GLN A 162 -26.82 -3.08 -1.22
C GLN A 162 -27.81 -2.37 -2.15
N ASN A 163 -27.36 -1.92 -3.32
CA ASN A 163 -28.16 -1.19 -4.29
C ASN A 163 -28.47 -2.05 -5.53
N LEU A 164 -29.06 -3.23 -5.30
CA LEU A 164 -29.48 -4.13 -6.38
C LEU A 164 -30.67 -3.55 -7.16
N ASP A 165 -30.65 -3.69 -8.49
CA ASP A 165 -31.76 -3.33 -9.37
C ASP A 165 -32.95 -4.26 -9.15
N GLN A 166 -34.07 -3.69 -8.69
CA GLN A 166 -35.31 -4.42 -8.42
C GLN A 166 -36.00 -4.94 -9.68
N SER A 167 -35.65 -4.40 -10.86
CA SER A 167 -36.18 -4.85 -12.15
C SER A 167 -35.42 -6.03 -12.77
N ALA A 168 -34.32 -6.46 -12.15
CA ALA A 168 -33.49 -7.56 -12.66
C ALA A 168 -34.23 -8.91 -12.65
N PRO A 169 -33.92 -9.83 -13.59
CA PRO A 169 -34.65 -11.08 -13.75
C PRO A 169 -34.79 -11.95 -12.49
N LEU A 170 -33.77 -11.95 -11.62
CA LEU A 170 -33.73 -12.73 -10.39
C LEU A 170 -33.76 -11.86 -9.12
N SER A 171 -34.16 -10.59 -9.22
CA SER A 171 -34.18 -9.64 -8.10
C SER A 171 -35.03 -10.13 -6.92
N SER A 172 -36.11 -10.87 -7.18
CA SER A 172 -36.99 -11.43 -6.15
C SER A 172 -36.38 -12.62 -5.38
N SER A 173 -35.29 -13.19 -5.90
CA SER A 173 -34.64 -14.39 -5.34
C SER A 173 -33.38 -14.08 -4.54
N ILE A 174 -32.91 -12.82 -4.56
CA ILE A 174 -31.67 -12.39 -3.89
C ILE A 174 -31.97 -11.19 -3.01
N HIS A 175 -31.65 -11.31 -1.73
CA HIS A 175 -31.68 -10.17 -0.81
C HIS A 175 -30.39 -9.34 -0.94
N PRO A 176 -30.45 -8.02 -0.68
CA PRO A 176 -29.26 -7.18 -0.60
C PRO A 176 -28.21 -7.76 0.34
N PHE A 177 -26.95 -7.75 -0.09
CA PHE A 177 -25.84 -8.33 0.65
C PHE A 177 -24.58 -7.48 0.50
N THR A 178 -23.50 -7.81 1.19
CA THR A 178 -22.20 -7.14 1.00
C THR A 178 -21.15 -8.22 0.80
N PRO A 179 -20.53 -8.32 -0.39
CA PRO A 179 -19.43 -9.23 -0.61
C PRO A 179 -18.32 -9.01 0.44
N PRO A 180 -17.73 -10.07 1.01
CA PRO A 180 -16.63 -9.93 1.94
C PRO A 180 -15.37 -9.45 1.22
N ILE A 181 -14.55 -8.64 1.91
CA ILE A 181 -13.19 -8.31 1.44
C ILE A 181 -12.24 -9.47 1.72
N LEU A 182 -12.48 -10.20 2.82
CA LEU A 182 -11.64 -11.30 3.29
C LEU A 182 -12.53 -12.43 3.80
N GLY A 183 -12.18 -13.65 3.42
CA GLY A 183 -12.86 -14.87 3.85
C GLY A 183 -14.03 -15.25 2.95
N GLU A 184 -14.91 -16.08 3.51
CA GLU A 184 -16.02 -16.69 2.79
C GLU A 184 -17.26 -15.77 2.75
N GLY A 185 -17.98 -15.83 1.63
CA GLY A 185 -19.23 -15.13 1.37
C GLY A 185 -20.21 -16.04 0.65
N LYS A 186 -21.48 -15.64 0.64
CA LYS A 186 -22.54 -16.41 -0.03
C LYS A 186 -23.51 -15.48 -0.74
N VAL A 187 -23.85 -15.83 -1.98
CA VAL A 187 -24.81 -15.10 -2.81
C VAL A 187 -25.76 -16.11 -3.46
N GLY A 188 -26.97 -16.21 -2.91
CA GLY A 188 -27.92 -17.25 -3.31
C GLY A 188 -27.34 -18.64 -3.07
N GLN A 189 -27.08 -19.38 -4.15
CA GLN A 189 -26.47 -20.71 -4.13
C GLN A 189 -24.95 -20.71 -4.36
N PHE A 190 -24.35 -19.55 -4.66
CA PHE A 190 -22.92 -19.43 -4.93
C PHE A 190 -22.15 -19.12 -3.66
N GLU A 191 -20.98 -19.73 -3.53
CA GLU A 191 -20.03 -19.46 -2.46
C GLU A 191 -18.88 -18.64 -3.03
N THR A 192 -18.41 -17.65 -2.28
CA THR A 192 -17.28 -16.81 -2.69
C THR A 192 -16.20 -16.82 -1.64
N ILE A 193 -14.95 -16.78 -2.06
CA ILE A 193 -13.79 -16.71 -1.17
C ILE A 193 -12.95 -15.52 -1.61
N ALA A 194 -12.91 -14.49 -0.77
CA ALA A 194 -12.18 -13.26 -1.00
C ALA A 194 -10.87 -13.23 -0.21
N SER A 195 -9.81 -12.71 -0.82
CA SER A 195 -8.49 -12.63 -0.18
C SER A 195 -7.69 -11.45 -0.70
N LEU A 196 -6.81 -10.91 0.16
CA LEU A 196 -5.80 -9.96 -0.28
C LEU A 196 -4.66 -10.71 -0.96
N ASP A 197 -4.12 -10.12 -2.02
CA ASP A 197 -3.10 -10.72 -2.85
C ASP A 197 -1.79 -9.93 -2.78
N THR A 198 -0.78 -10.44 -3.47
CA THR A 198 0.63 -10.06 -3.45
C THR A 198 0.84 -8.54 -3.56
N GLY A 199 0.12 -7.88 -4.47
CA GLY A 199 0.23 -6.44 -4.68
C GLY A 199 -0.14 -5.63 -3.44
N TRP A 200 -1.15 -6.07 -2.69
CA TRP A 200 -1.53 -5.41 -1.43
C TRP A 200 -0.47 -5.62 -0.35
N TYR A 201 0.06 -6.83 -0.22
CA TYR A 201 1.15 -7.09 0.75
C TYR A 201 2.42 -6.30 0.42
N MET A 202 2.72 -6.05 -0.86
CA MET A 202 3.85 -5.23 -1.28
C MET A 202 3.69 -3.76 -0.87
N ILE A 203 2.52 -3.16 -1.08
CA ILE A 203 2.27 -1.78 -0.63
C ILE A 203 2.21 -1.68 0.89
N PHE A 204 1.73 -2.72 1.58
CA PHE A 204 1.78 -2.77 3.05
C PHE A 204 3.23 -2.86 3.56
N ALA A 205 4.07 -3.66 2.93
CA ALA A 205 5.50 -3.72 3.23
C ALA A 205 6.18 -2.34 2.99
N ALA A 206 5.79 -1.63 1.93
CA ALA A 206 6.25 -0.27 1.68
C ALA A 206 5.83 0.70 2.82
N THR A 207 4.59 0.62 3.31
CA THR A 207 4.12 1.36 4.49
C THR A 207 4.99 1.07 5.72
N VAL A 208 5.35 -0.20 5.97
CA VAL A 208 6.25 -0.57 7.07
C VAL A 208 7.63 0.08 6.89
N CYS A 209 8.21 0.06 5.68
CA CYS A 209 9.46 0.75 5.37
C CYS A 209 9.39 2.27 5.63
N ILE A 210 8.29 2.92 5.24
CA ILE A 210 8.05 4.36 5.48
C ILE A 210 8.00 4.64 6.98
N VAL A 211 7.21 3.87 7.74
CA VAL A 211 7.10 4.03 9.20
C VAL A 211 8.45 3.86 9.88
N MET A 212 9.21 2.82 9.52
CA MET A 212 10.56 2.61 10.05
C MET A 212 11.49 3.79 9.74
N ALA A 213 11.46 4.34 8.52
CA ALA A 213 12.25 5.49 8.14
C ALA A 213 11.91 6.75 8.97
N LEU A 214 10.61 6.98 9.22
CA LEU A 214 10.14 8.09 10.03
C LEU A 214 10.55 7.94 11.49
N ILE A 215 10.31 6.77 12.10
CA ILE A 215 10.71 6.47 13.48
C ILE A 215 12.22 6.65 13.65
N TRP A 216 13.02 6.11 12.72
CA TRP A 216 14.47 6.25 12.77
C TRP A 216 14.90 7.72 12.72
N THR A 217 14.28 8.51 11.84
CA THR A 217 14.55 9.94 11.72
C THR A 217 14.21 10.70 13.00
N LEU A 218 13.09 10.37 13.64
CA LEU A 218 12.66 10.94 14.92
C LEU A 218 13.63 10.60 16.06
N VAL A 219 14.03 9.33 16.18
CA VAL A 219 14.98 8.86 17.20
C VAL A 219 16.32 9.59 17.06
N MET A 220 16.82 9.73 15.82
CA MET A 220 18.08 10.46 15.57
C MET A 220 17.97 11.95 15.90
N ALA A 221 16.83 12.58 15.60
CA ALA A 221 16.58 13.97 15.98
C ALA A 221 16.57 14.15 17.50
N TRP A 222 15.89 13.28 18.24
CA TRP A 222 15.80 13.33 19.70
C TRP A 222 17.17 13.17 20.37
N ARG A 223 17.99 12.21 19.93
CA ARG A 223 19.37 12.02 20.42
C ARG A 223 20.24 13.26 20.25
N THR A 224 20.12 13.97 19.12
CA THR A 224 20.88 15.20 18.90
C THR A 224 20.44 16.37 19.77
N HIS A 225 19.17 16.41 20.19
CA HIS A 225 18.66 17.47 21.06
C HIS A 225 19.09 17.25 22.52
N SER A 226 18.99 16.01 23.02
CA SER A 226 19.40 15.66 24.40
C SER A 226 20.88 15.94 24.68
N HIS A 227 21.77 15.72 23.70
CA HIS A 227 23.19 16.05 23.84
C HIS A 227 23.49 17.55 23.94
N LYS A 228 22.69 18.42 23.30
CA LYS A 228 22.90 19.88 23.36
C LYS A 228 22.50 20.48 24.70
N THR A 229 21.49 19.91 25.35
CA THR A 229 21.01 20.36 26.67
C THR A 229 21.86 19.85 27.83
N ALA A 230 22.71 18.83 27.61
CA ALA A 230 23.57 18.22 28.63
C ALA A 230 24.95 18.89 28.77
N THR A 231 25.33 19.80 27.87
CA THR A 231 26.47 20.70 28.06
C THR A 231 25.97 21.98 28.72
N PRO A 232 26.24 22.22 30.03
CA PRO A 232 25.91 23.49 30.64
C PRO A 232 26.81 24.56 30.04
N GLU A 233 26.21 25.63 29.53
CA GLU A 233 26.88 26.92 29.33
C GLU A 233 27.37 27.42 30.70
N GLY A 234 28.58 27.00 31.11
CA GLY A 234 29.03 27.28 32.46
C GLY A 234 30.37 26.67 32.84
N ALA A 235 31.36 26.75 31.94
CA ALA A 235 32.76 26.72 32.34
C ALA A 235 33.43 27.94 31.71
N LYS A 236 33.17 29.10 32.31
CA LYS A 236 34.08 30.25 32.25
C LYS A 236 35.19 30.02 33.25
#